data_AF-A0A949PV22-F1
#
_entry.id   AF-A0A949PV22-F1
#
_cell.length_a   1.000
_cell.length_b   1.000
_cell.length_c   1.000
_cell.angle_alpha   90.00
_cell.angle_beta   90.00
_cell.angle_gamma   90.00
#
_symmetry.space_group_name_H-M   'P 1'
#
loop_
_entity.id
_entity.type
_entity.pdbx_description
1 polymer ?
#
loop_
_entity_poly.entity_id
_entity_poly.type
_entity_poly.pdbx_seq_one_letter_code
_entity_poly.pdbx_strand_id
1 'polypeptide(L)'
;MKVIISIDGRDAIPVRAIPLLTDWHVLSPDVCAEIFSGRADTTVQHMEGLRSYRLVNGAVQQVPGREWQNWTERQLDACSERIRNDEANHEIGYQQWRRESLLILPAGVFAWRDEFEAAFQAEYGQGSMRERFNPETFNLTDYELNYDPQHGPRDDWREVVMEGFISAPTDAALAPDTVKGGTQPALTDEQKDEIVRLYQCGHGKSVRSLAMQFNVSRRTVDAALAAAGAKVITPRKGAQGVRRGRTATSKTARKPA
;
A
#
# COMPACT_ATOMS: atom_id res chain seq x y z
N MET A 1 -8.36 10.68 11.80
CA MET A 1 -7.48 9.50 11.94
C MET A 1 -6.06 10.01 11.97
N LYS A 2 -5.35 9.83 13.08
CA LYS A 2 -3.94 10.23 13.12
C LYS A 2 -3.10 9.32 12.23
N VAL A 3 -2.26 9.90 11.37
CA VAL A 3 -1.29 9.16 10.54
C VAL A 3 0.00 8.86 11.31
N ILE A 4 -0.18 8.31 12.51
CA ILE A 4 0.89 7.90 13.42
C ILE A 4 0.63 6.45 13.80
N ILE A 5 1.68 5.65 13.79
CA ILE A 5 1.68 4.27 14.29
C ILE A 5 2.59 4.17 15.51
N SER A 6 2.32 3.21 16.39
CA SER A 6 3.22 2.91 17.51
C SER A 6 3.93 1.58 17.23
N ILE A 7 5.26 1.60 17.29
CA ILE A 7 6.13 0.42 17.14
C ILE A 7 6.96 0.32 18.41
N ASP A 8 6.76 -0.75 19.18
CA ASP A 8 7.43 -0.97 20.46
C ASP A 8 7.35 0.22 21.43
N GLY A 9 6.21 0.92 21.43
CA GLY A 9 5.96 2.08 22.29
C GLY A 9 6.58 3.39 21.79
N ARG A 10 7.22 3.41 20.61
CA ARG A 10 7.72 4.62 19.96
C ARG A 10 6.83 5.00 18.78
N ASP A 11 6.50 6.29 18.70
CA ASP A 11 5.70 6.84 17.59
C ASP A 11 6.52 6.84 16.29
N ALA A 12 5.90 6.35 15.23
CA ALA A 12 6.43 6.31 13.89
C ALA A 12 5.43 6.92 12.89
N ILE A 13 5.97 7.51 11.83
CA ILE A 13 5.23 8.13 10.74
C ILE A 13 5.45 7.25 9.50
N PRO A 14 4.39 6.64 8.92
CA PRO A 14 4.48 6.01 7.60
C PRO A 14 5.08 6.99 6.58
N VAL A 15 6.06 6.58 5.78
CA VAL A 15 6.69 7.52 4.82
C VAL A 15 5.66 8.09 3.83
N ARG A 16 4.65 7.29 3.46
CA ARG A 16 3.52 7.76 2.65
C ARG A 16 2.70 8.87 3.31
N ALA A 17 2.70 9.00 4.63
CA ALA A 17 2.02 10.08 5.33
C ALA A 17 2.77 11.41 5.25
N ILE A 18 4.10 11.41 5.07
CA ILE A 18 4.93 12.61 5.19
C ILE A 18 4.47 13.75 4.26
N PRO A 19 4.19 13.52 2.96
CA PRO A 19 3.68 14.60 2.11
C PRO A 19 2.34 15.18 2.58
N LEU A 20 1.49 14.37 3.21
CA LEU A 20 0.20 14.79 3.74
C LEU A 20 0.35 15.59 5.03
N LEU A 21 1.39 15.34 5.83
CA LEU A 21 1.65 16.12 7.06
C LEU A 21 1.88 17.60 6.77
N THR A 22 2.37 17.93 5.58
CA THR A 22 2.65 19.30 5.16
C THR A 22 1.65 19.81 4.13
N ASP A 23 0.49 19.16 3.99
CA ASP A 23 -0.52 19.44 2.95
C ASP A 23 0.08 19.53 1.52
N TRP A 24 1.15 18.77 1.26
CA TRP A 24 1.93 18.78 0.01
C TRP A 24 2.63 20.10 -0.32
N HIS A 25 2.69 21.05 0.62
CA HIS A 25 3.27 22.36 0.40
C HIS A 25 4.80 22.34 0.31
N VAL A 26 5.47 21.63 1.23
CA VAL A 26 6.94 21.63 1.31
C VAL A 26 7.59 20.26 1.18
N LEU A 27 6.89 19.19 1.60
CA LEU A 27 7.36 17.83 1.41
C LEU A 27 6.47 17.13 0.39
N SER A 28 7.10 16.69 -0.70
CA SER A 28 6.49 15.86 -1.74
C SER A 28 7.15 14.48 -1.74
N PRO A 29 6.58 13.46 -2.41
CA PRO A 29 7.22 12.15 -2.55
C PRO A 29 8.66 12.18 -3.04
N ASP A 30 8.99 13.06 -3.99
CA ASP A 30 10.36 13.22 -4.51
C ASP A 30 11.30 13.75 -3.44
N VAL A 31 10.88 14.79 -2.71
CA VAL A 31 11.65 15.34 -1.58
C VAL A 31 11.82 14.28 -0.48
N CYS A 32 10.79 13.47 -0.21
CA CYS A 32 10.90 12.37 0.75
C CYS A 32 11.95 11.34 0.30
N ALA A 33 11.91 10.93 -0.97
CA ALA A 33 12.88 9.99 -1.51
C ALA A 33 14.30 10.56 -1.44
N GLU A 34 14.47 11.84 -1.76
CA GLU A 34 15.73 12.59 -1.67
C GLU A 34 16.28 12.60 -0.24
N ILE A 35 15.46 12.93 0.76
CA ILE A 35 15.84 12.90 2.19
C ILE A 35 16.35 11.51 2.57
N PHE A 36 15.55 10.47 2.29
CA PHE A 36 15.88 9.10 2.74
C PHE A 36 16.98 8.42 1.93
N SER A 37 17.31 8.97 0.75
CA SER A 37 18.46 8.56 -0.03
C SER A 37 19.79 8.84 0.68
N GLY A 38 19.81 9.84 1.58
CA GLY A 38 21.02 10.32 2.22
C GLY A 38 22.02 10.95 1.25
N ARG A 39 21.56 11.47 0.11
CA ARG A 39 22.40 12.22 -0.83
C ARG A 39 22.76 13.58 -0.23
N ALA A 40 24.00 14.01 -0.47
CA ALA A 40 24.50 15.29 0.06
C ALA A 40 23.95 16.50 -0.72
N ASP A 41 23.49 16.29 -1.95
CA ASP A 41 22.94 17.31 -2.84
C ASP A 41 21.42 17.49 -2.67
N THR A 42 20.91 17.36 -1.43
CA THR A 42 19.48 17.45 -1.17
C THR A 42 18.94 18.89 -1.20
N THR A 43 17.70 19.06 -1.70
CA THR A 43 16.94 20.32 -1.67
C THR A 43 16.58 20.78 -0.25
N VAL A 44 16.69 19.88 0.73
CA VAL A 44 16.37 20.09 2.17
C VAL A 44 17.57 19.70 3.03
N GLN A 45 18.58 20.57 3.02
CA GLN A 45 19.91 20.30 3.59
C GLN A 45 19.90 19.96 5.08
N HIS A 46 18.94 20.49 5.86
CA HIS A 46 18.88 20.20 7.30
C HIS A 46 18.09 18.94 7.66
N MET A 47 17.50 18.28 6.66
CA MET A 47 16.90 16.96 6.82
C MET A 47 17.88 15.84 6.44
N GLU A 48 19.12 16.18 6.08
CA GLU A 48 20.18 15.20 5.81
C GLU A 48 20.41 14.30 7.03
N GLY A 49 20.45 12.99 6.79
CA GLY A 49 20.68 11.98 7.83
C GLY A 49 19.42 11.47 8.52
N LEU A 50 18.23 12.00 8.19
CA LEU A 50 16.97 11.37 8.58
C LEU A 50 16.88 9.96 7.97
N ARG A 51 16.49 9.00 8.81
CA ARG A 51 16.49 7.57 8.44
C ARG A 51 15.07 7.08 8.25
N SER A 52 14.93 6.11 7.36
CA SER A 52 13.72 5.31 7.21
C SER A 52 13.96 3.87 7.62
N TYR A 53 12.90 3.22 8.07
CA TYR A 53 12.93 1.89 8.66
C TYR A 53 11.75 1.07 8.15
N ARG A 54 11.88 -0.26 8.23
CA ARG A 54 10.82 -1.23 7.94
C ARG A 54 10.83 -2.32 8.99
N LEU A 55 9.67 -2.96 9.18
CA LEU A 55 9.59 -4.16 10.00
C LEU A 55 9.86 -5.40 9.14
N VAL A 56 10.85 -6.19 9.54
CA VAL A 56 11.18 -7.49 8.92
C VAL A 56 11.16 -8.54 10.02
N ASN A 57 10.16 -9.43 9.98
CA ASN A 57 9.92 -10.43 11.02
C ASN A 57 9.80 -9.81 12.43
N GLY A 58 9.13 -8.67 12.53
CA GLY A 58 8.95 -7.92 13.79
C GLY A 58 10.17 -7.10 14.23
N ALA A 59 11.33 -7.26 13.59
CA ALA A 59 12.52 -6.47 13.88
C ALA A 59 12.56 -5.19 13.03
N VAL A 60 12.89 -4.07 13.66
CA VAL A 60 13.15 -2.80 12.97
C VAL A 60 14.47 -2.92 12.20
N GLN A 61 14.41 -2.68 10.89
CA GLN A 61 15.58 -2.61 10.02
C GLN A 61 15.60 -1.28 9.28
N GLN A 62 16.76 -0.61 9.27
CA GLN A 62 16.95 0.60 8.46
C GLN A 62 16.83 0.25 6.97
N VAL A 63 16.08 1.05 6.21
CA VAL A 63 16.07 0.99 4.75
C VAL A 63 17.31 1.73 4.24
N PRO A 64 18.22 1.05 3.49
CA PRO A 64 19.44 1.69 3.01
C PRO A 64 19.14 2.82 2.02
N GLY A 65 19.87 3.94 2.08
CA GLY A 65 19.71 5.05 1.13
C GLY A 65 19.86 4.65 -0.33
N ARG A 66 20.74 3.69 -0.64
CA ARG A 66 20.87 3.11 -2.00
C ARG A 66 19.58 2.46 -2.52
N GLU A 67 18.69 2.00 -1.65
CA GLU A 67 17.41 1.41 -2.06
C GLU A 67 16.45 2.51 -2.53
N TRP A 68 16.43 3.65 -1.83
CA TRP A 68 15.73 4.86 -2.26
C TRP A 68 16.22 5.35 -3.62
N GLN A 69 17.55 5.53 -3.76
CA GLN A 69 18.17 6.02 -5.00
C GLN A 69 17.91 5.11 -6.21
N ASN A 70 18.05 3.80 -6.04
CA ASN A 70 18.00 2.87 -7.17
C ASN A 70 16.58 2.43 -7.54
N TRP A 71 15.62 2.57 -6.64
CA TRP A 71 14.25 2.08 -6.89
C TRP A 71 13.19 3.16 -6.77
N THR A 72 13.17 3.91 -5.67
CA THR A 72 12.06 4.86 -5.41
C THR A 72 12.23 6.13 -6.24
N GLU A 73 13.40 6.77 -6.19
CA GLU A 73 13.69 7.98 -6.96
C GLU A 73 13.52 7.74 -8.46
N ARG A 74 14.09 6.66 -8.99
CA ARG A 74 13.96 6.33 -10.42
C ARG A 74 12.53 6.06 -10.85
N GLN A 75 11.71 5.47 -9.99
CA GLN A 75 10.28 5.27 -10.28
C GLN A 75 9.51 6.58 -10.26
N LEU A 76 9.84 7.47 -9.32
CA LEU A 76 9.27 8.81 -9.24
C LEU A 76 9.65 9.65 -10.47
N ASP A 77 10.92 9.64 -10.87
CA ASP A 77 11.40 10.30 -12.10
C ASP A 77 10.65 9.78 -13.33
N ALA A 78 10.58 8.45 -13.49
CA ALA A 78 9.87 7.84 -14.60
C ALA A 78 8.36 8.16 -14.59
N CYS A 79 7.76 8.28 -13.41
CA CYS A 79 6.36 8.69 -13.26
C CYS A 79 6.16 10.15 -13.71
N SER A 80 7.01 11.05 -13.23
CA SER A 80 7.03 12.46 -13.60
C SER A 80 7.23 12.66 -15.10
N GLU A 81 8.20 11.98 -15.71
CA GLU A 81 8.45 12.06 -17.16
C GLU A 81 7.27 11.55 -17.98
N ARG A 82 6.70 10.40 -17.61
CA ARG A 82 5.53 9.85 -18.30
C ARG A 82 4.35 10.81 -18.23
N ILE A 83 4.01 11.32 -17.05
CA ILE A 83 2.89 12.25 -16.89
C ILE A 83 3.13 13.54 -17.66
N ARG A 84 4.35 14.11 -17.60
CA ARG A 84 4.69 15.32 -18.34
C ARG A 84 4.60 15.15 -19.86
N ASN A 85 4.89 13.95 -20.38
CA ASN A 85 4.76 13.65 -21.80
C ASN A 85 3.30 13.49 -22.26
N ASP A 86 2.41 13.07 -21.35
CA ASP A 86 1.01 12.76 -21.65
C ASP A 86 0.04 13.87 -21.20
N GLU A 87 0.47 14.85 -20.40
CA GLU A 87 -0.42 15.84 -19.80
C GLU A 87 -0.98 16.84 -20.81
N ALA A 88 -2.31 16.99 -20.82
CA ALA A 88 -2.97 18.04 -21.60
C ALA A 88 -2.92 19.41 -20.90
N ASN A 89 -2.79 19.41 -19.57
CA ASN A 89 -2.75 20.60 -18.72
C ASN A 89 -1.96 20.27 -17.46
N HIS A 90 -1.15 21.23 -17.02
CA HIS A 90 -0.31 21.14 -15.83
C HIS A 90 -1.10 20.73 -14.58
N GLU A 91 -2.28 21.32 -14.31
CA GLU A 91 -3.05 20.97 -13.11
C GLU A 91 -3.56 19.53 -13.16
N ILE A 92 -3.95 19.04 -14.34
CA ILE A 92 -4.41 17.65 -14.52
C ILE A 92 -3.23 16.69 -14.29
N GLY A 93 -2.08 16.98 -14.89
CA GLY A 93 -0.87 16.19 -14.68
C GLY A 93 -0.39 16.24 -13.23
N TYR A 94 -0.47 17.39 -12.56
CA TYR A 94 -0.10 17.52 -11.16
C TYR A 94 -1.01 16.71 -10.23
N GLN A 95 -2.34 16.76 -10.42
CA GLN A 95 -3.27 15.94 -9.63
C GLN A 95 -3.09 14.44 -9.93
N GLN A 96 -2.82 14.07 -11.17
CA GLN A 96 -2.46 12.70 -11.52
C GLN A 96 -1.16 12.28 -10.82
N TRP A 97 -0.14 13.13 -10.86
CA TRP A 97 1.15 12.89 -10.23
C TRP A 97 1.00 12.67 -8.73
N ARG A 98 0.27 13.53 -8.00
CA ARG A 98 0.03 13.35 -6.56
C ARG A 98 -0.62 12.00 -6.23
N ARG A 99 -1.51 11.50 -7.09
CA ARG A 99 -2.19 10.21 -6.91
C ARG A 99 -1.25 9.03 -7.09
N GLU A 100 -0.37 9.11 -8.07
CA GLU A 100 0.52 8.03 -8.47
C GLU A 100 1.83 8.02 -7.66
N SER A 101 2.44 9.18 -7.43
CA SER A 101 3.70 9.31 -6.68
C SER A 101 3.57 8.86 -5.23
N LEU A 102 2.39 9.04 -4.62
CA LEU A 102 2.10 8.53 -3.28
C LEU A 102 2.22 7.01 -3.18
N LEU A 103 1.84 6.27 -4.24
CA LEU A 103 1.95 4.82 -4.27
C LEU A 103 3.38 4.32 -4.47
N ILE A 104 4.23 5.14 -5.11
CA ILE A 104 5.62 4.82 -5.39
C ILE A 104 6.45 4.82 -4.11
N LEU A 105 6.11 5.68 -3.14
CA LEU A 105 6.69 5.58 -1.80
C LEU A 105 6.43 4.17 -1.23
N PRO A 106 7.44 3.53 -0.63
CA PRO A 106 7.33 2.14 -0.20
C PRO A 106 6.33 1.96 0.96
N ALA A 107 5.42 0.98 0.82
CA ALA A 107 4.51 0.55 1.88
C ALA A 107 5.28 -0.06 3.06
N GLY A 108 4.75 0.04 4.28
CA GLY A 108 5.36 -0.53 5.49
C GLY A 108 6.71 0.10 5.89
N VAL A 109 7.12 1.19 5.23
CA VAL A 109 8.33 1.95 5.56
C VAL A 109 7.95 3.21 6.32
N PHE A 110 8.66 3.51 7.40
CA PHE A 110 8.37 4.60 8.32
C PHE A 110 9.64 5.38 8.71
N ALA A 111 9.45 6.59 9.22
CA ALA A 111 10.45 7.34 9.97
C ALA A 111 10.00 7.44 11.44
N TRP A 112 10.93 7.50 12.38
CA TRP A 112 10.59 7.78 13.76
C TRP A 112 10.09 9.21 13.90
N ARG A 113 8.99 9.40 14.63
CA ARG A 113 8.32 10.71 14.73
C ARG A 113 9.23 11.78 15.31
N ASP A 114 9.92 11.46 16.41
CA ASP A 114 10.85 12.36 17.09
C ASP A 114 12.05 12.72 16.20
N GLU A 115 12.58 11.76 15.42
CA GLU A 115 13.65 12.02 14.44
C GLU A 115 13.17 12.94 13.32
N PHE A 116 11.95 12.70 12.81
CA PHE A 116 11.34 13.52 11.77
C PHE A 116 11.05 14.95 12.27
N GLU A 117 10.40 15.11 13.43
CA GLU A 117 10.09 16.41 14.01
C GLU A 117 11.36 17.24 14.27
N ALA A 118 12.43 16.60 14.77
CA ALA A 118 13.71 17.27 14.98
C ALA A 118 14.35 17.76 13.66
N ALA A 119 14.37 16.91 12.63
CA ALA A 119 14.87 17.27 11.31
C ALA A 119 14.01 18.36 10.64
N PHE A 120 12.69 18.25 10.75
CA PHE A 120 11.74 19.21 10.20
C PHE A 120 11.88 20.58 10.87
N GLN A 121 12.02 20.62 12.20
CA GLN A 121 12.25 21.87 12.94
C GLN A 121 13.59 22.52 12.58
N ALA A 122 14.63 21.74 12.28
CA ALA A 122 15.91 22.29 11.84
C ALA A 122 15.82 22.97 10.46
N GLU A 123 15.01 22.43 9.55
CA GLU A 123 14.83 22.94 8.19
C GLU A 123 13.80 24.07 8.10
N TYR A 124 12.66 23.93 8.78
CA TYR A 124 11.47 24.79 8.63
C TYR A 124 11.02 25.49 9.91
N GLY A 125 11.68 25.23 11.04
CA GLY A 125 11.30 25.79 12.33
C GLY A 125 11.84 27.20 12.57
N GLN A 126 11.50 27.75 13.74
CA GLN A 126 12.07 28.99 14.24
C GLN A 126 13.59 28.85 14.43
N GLY A 127 14.34 29.84 13.94
CA GLY A 127 15.79 29.88 13.92
C GLY A 127 16.43 29.12 12.75
N SER A 128 15.64 28.51 11.86
CA SER A 128 16.11 27.77 10.68
C SER A 128 16.84 28.67 9.69
N MET A 129 17.66 28.07 8.81
CA MET A 129 18.27 28.83 7.72
C MET A 129 17.23 29.48 6.80
N ARG A 130 16.08 28.83 6.58
CA ARG A 130 14.99 29.38 5.76
C ARG A 130 14.45 30.69 6.31
N GLU A 131 14.19 30.76 7.62
CA GLU A 131 13.78 32.00 8.28
C GLU A 131 14.89 33.07 8.17
N ARG A 132 16.15 32.68 8.43
CA ARG A 132 17.28 33.63 8.39
C ARG A 132 17.52 34.24 7.02
N PHE A 133 17.34 33.46 5.95
CA PHE A 133 17.54 33.94 4.59
C PHE A 133 16.31 34.66 4.02
N ASN A 134 15.11 34.42 4.54
CA ASN A 134 13.86 35.02 4.04
C ASN A 134 12.97 35.55 5.18
N PRO A 135 13.46 36.44 6.07
CA PRO A 135 12.73 36.80 7.29
C PRO A 135 11.43 37.56 7.03
N GLU A 136 11.30 38.23 5.88
CA GLU A 136 10.10 39.02 5.54
C GLU A 136 8.94 38.18 5.02
N THR A 137 9.23 37.01 4.44
CA THR A 137 8.23 36.11 3.85
C THR A 137 8.05 34.81 4.63
N PHE A 138 8.94 34.54 5.59
CA PHE A 138 8.84 33.36 6.42
C PHE A 138 7.68 33.50 7.42
N ASN A 139 6.74 32.56 7.35
CA ASN A 139 5.67 32.43 8.30
C ASN A 139 5.67 31.02 8.90
N LEU A 140 5.82 30.93 10.22
CA LEU A 140 5.92 29.64 10.91
C LEU A 140 4.64 28.79 10.75
N THR A 141 3.47 29.42 10.61
CA THR A 141 2.20 28.70 10.45
C THR A 141 2.12 27.91 9.16
N ASP A 142 2.90 28.27 8.14
CA ASP A 142 2.94 27.57 6.85
C ASP A 142 3.67 26.21 6.96
N TYR A 143 4.27 25.93 8.11
CA TYR A 143 5.04 24.73 8.41
C TYR A 143 4.47 23.93 9.60
N GLU A 144 3.21 24.17 9.98
CA GLU A 144 2.55 23.33 10.98
C GLU A 144 2.31 21.91 10.44
N LEU A 145 2.69 20.89 11.21
CA LEU A 145 2.50 19.49 10.84
C LEU A 145 1.07 19.03 11.15
N ASN A 146 0.34 18.65 10.10
CA ASN A 146 -1.00 18.10 10.19
C ASN A 146 -0.99 16.57 10.37
N TYR A 147 -1.00 16.11 11.62
CA TYR A 147 -1.05 14.69 11.94
C TYR A 147 -2.41 14.01 11.73
N ASP A 148 -3.48 14.76 11.45
CA ASP A 148 -4.80 14.21 11.12
C ASP A 148 -5.31 14.81 9.79
N PRO A 149 -4.66 14.46 8.66
CA PRO A 149 -5.11 14.94 7.36
C PRO A 149 -6.54 14.46 7.11
N GLN A 150 -7.41 15.39 6.70
CA GLN A 150 -8.80 15.08 6.36
C GLN A 150 -8.94 14.64 4.90
N HIS A 151 -8.02 15.10 4.05
CA HIS A 151 -8.04 14.91 2.60
C HIS A 151 -6.69 14.37 2.12
N GLY A 152 -6.73 13.65 1.00
CA GLY A 152 -5.56 13.17 0.28
C GLY A 152 -5.84 13.19 -1.22
N PRO A 153 -4.84 12.90 -2.07
CA PRO A 153 -4.99 13.02 -3.52
C PRO A 153 -5.93 11.98 -4.13
N ARG A 154 -6.34 10.97 -3.36
CA ARG A 154 -7.16 9.82 -3.77
C ARG A 154 -8.13 9.43 -2.65
N ASP A 155 -9.27 8.83 -2.98
CA ASP A 155 -10.33 8.53 -2.00
C ASP A 155 -9.89 7.51 -0.92
N ASP A 156 -9.05 6.55 -1.31
CA ASP A 156 -8.50 5.47 -0.47
C ASP A 156 -7.11 5.81 0.10
N TRP A 157 -6.80 7.11 0.26
CA TRP A 157 -5.46 7.53 0.68
C TRP A 157 -5.09 7.00 2.06
N ARG A 158 -6.07 6.81 2.97
CA ARG A 158 -5.83 6.32 4.33
C ARG A 158 -5.34 4.87 4.31
N GLU A 159 -5.99 4.04 3.52
CA GLU A 159 -5.64 2.65 3.30
C GLU A 159 -4.25 2.53 2.68
N VAL A 160 -3.96 3.37 1.67
CA VAL A 160 -2.65 3.43 1.01
C VAL A 160 -1.53 3.82 1.97
N VAL A 161 -1.76 4.82 2.82
CA VAL A 161 -0.76 5.28 3.79
C VAL A 161 -0.45 4.21 4.84
N MET A 162 -1.46 3.47 5.26
CA MET A 162 -1.35 2.45 6.32
C MET A 162 -0.97 1.06 5.78
N GLU A 163 -0.89 0.89 4.46
CA GLU A 163 -0.46 -0.35 3.83
C GLU A 163 0.91 -0.80 4.37
N GLY A 164 1.02 -2.07 4.75
CA GLY A 164 2.24 -2.65 5.32
C GLY A 164 2.40 -2.46 6.83
N PHE A 165 1.54 -1.68 7.49
CA PHE A 165 1.50 -1.54 8.95
C PHE A 165 0.32 -2.25 9.62
N ILE A 166 -0.66 -2.67 8.82
CA ILE A 166 -1.77 -3.48 9.27
C ILE A 166 -1.26 -4.93 9.40
N SER A 167 -0.73 -5.26 10.56
CA SER A 167 -0.51 -6.65 10.94
C SER A 167 -1.88 -7.31 11.15
N ALA A 168 -2.09 -8.46 10.50
CA ALA A 168 -3.04 -9.48 10.97
C ALA A 168 -2.81 -9.71 12.48
N PRO A 169 -3.86 -10.08 13.26
CA PRO A 169 -3.76 -10.21 14.70
C PRO A 169 -2.57 -11.11 15.07
N THR A 170 -1.57 -10.51 15.70
CA THR A 170 -0.41 -11.21 16.22
C THR A 170 -0.89 -12.12 17.35
N ASP A 171 -0.89 -13.43 17.13
CA ASP A 171 -0.89 -14.47 18.17
C ASP A 171 0.42 -14.42 18.98
N ALA A 172 0.66 -13.30 19.65
CA ALA A 172 1.76 -13.13 20.58
C ALA A 172 1.30 -12.34 21.81
N ALA A 173 0.26 -12.83 22.45
CA ALA A 173 0.03 -12.58 23.86
C ALA A 173 -0.65 -13.81 24.45
N LEU A 174 -0.07 -14.27 25.56
CA LEU A 174 -0.54 -15.32 26.46
C LEU A 174 -0.10 -16.74 26.08
N ALA A 175 0.98 -17.17 26.73
CA ALA A 175 1.01 -18.53 27.26
C ALA A 175 -0.30 -18.78 28.04
N PRO A 176 -1.03 -19.87 27.79
CA PRO A 176 -2.03 -20.31 28.73
C PRO A 176 -1.40 -21.39 29.61
N ASP A 177 -1.30 -21.06 30.90
CA ASP A 177 -1.56 -22.06 31.92
C ASP A 177 -2.89 -22.78 31.59
N THR A 178 -2.84 -24.08 31.81
CA THR A 178 -3.86 -25.08 31.53
C THR A 178 -5.30 -24.64 31.82
N VAL A 179 -6.13 -24.53 30.78
CA VAL A 179 -7.58 -24.78 30.87
C VAL A 179 -8.03 -25.57 29.62
N LYS A 180 -8.47 -26.80 29.84
CA LYS A 180 -9.19 -27.62 28.85
C LYS A 180 -10.56 -27.00 28.57
N GLY A 181 -10.91 -26.77 27.31
CA GLY A 181 -12.32 -26.58 26.93
C GLY A 181 -12.56 -25.92 25.59
N GLY A 182 -12.84 -26.73 24.55
CA GLY A 182 -13.62 -26.33 23.38
C GLY A 182 -12.84 -25.69 22.22
N THR A 183 -12.65 -26.45 21.13
CA THR A 183 -12.26 -25.92 19.82
C THR A 183 -13.24 -24.83 19.39
N GLN A 184 -12.80 -23.57 19.35
CA GLN A 184 -13.63 -22.51 18.80
C GLN A 184 -13.79 -22.71 17.28
N PRO A 185 -15.00 -22.60 16.72
CA PRO A 185 -15.24 -22.79 15.31
C PRO A 185 -14.52 -21.72 14.49
N ALA A 186 -13.90 -22.12 13.39
CA ALA A 186 -13.11 -21.25 12.50
C ALA A 186 -13.92 -20.16 11.77
N LEU A 187 -15.24 -20.09 11.98
CA LEU A 187 -16.14 -19.08 11.44
C LEU A 187 -17.23 -18.80 12.49
N THR A 188 -17.51 -17.51 12.73
CA THR A 188 -18.70 -17.10 13.48
C THR A 188 -19.95 -17.38 12.65
N ASP A 189 -21.12 -17.44 13.30
CA ASP A 189 -22.37 -17.69 12.60
C ASP A 189 -22.73 -16.52 11.66
N GLU A 190 -22.37 -15.27 12.00
CA GLU A 190 -22.53 -14.14 11.08
C GLU A 190 -21.66 -14.26 9.82
N GLN A 191 -20.45 -14.81 9.94
CA GLN A 191 -19.56 -15.03 8.80
C GLN A 191 -20.09 -16.14 7.88
N LYS A 192 -20.75 -17.16 8.43
CA LYS A 192 -21.40 -18.21 7.63
C LYS A 192 -22.56 -17.65 6.82
N ASP A 193 -23.40 -16.81 7.43
CA ASP A 193 -24.52 -16.16 6.75
C ASP A 193 -24.06 -15.23 5.63
N GLU A 194 -22.99 -14.47 5.87
CA GLU A 194 -22.42 -13.60 4.83
C GLU A 194 -21.78 -14.39 3.67
N ILE A 195 -21.13 -15.53 3.97
CA ILE A 195 -20.63 -16.46 2.93
C ILE A 195 -21.77 -16.96 2.05
N VAL A 196 -22.91 -17.34 2.66
CA VAL A 196 -24.09 -17.84 1.93
C VAL A 196 -24.69 -16.73 1.07
N ARG A 197 -24.83 -15.51 1.62
CA ARG A 197 -25.34 -14.35 0.89
C ARG A 197 -24.50 -14.05 -0.36
N LEU A 198 -23.17 -13.95 -0.19
CA LEU A 198 -22.25 -13.65 -1.29
C LEU A 198 -22.17 -14.77 -2.34
N TYR A 199 -22.48 -16.02 -1.96
CA TYR A 199 -22.57 -17.15 -2.89
C TYR A 199 -23.87 -17.14 -3.70
N GLN A 200 -25.00 -16.69 -3.13
CA GLN A 200 -26.32 -16.75 -3.77
C GLN A 200 -26.69 -15.50 -4.61
N CYS A 201 -25.96 -14.39 -4.49
CA CYS A 201 -26.23 -13.18 -5.27
C CYS A 201 -25.89 -13.33 -6.77
N GLY A 202 -26.89 -13.58 -7.64
CA GLY A 202 -26.94 -13.32 -9.10
C GLY A 202 -25.79 -13.86 -9.98
N HIS A 203 -24.57 -13.36 -9.76
CA HIS A 203 -23.29 -13.85 -10.27
C HIS A 203 -22.38 -14.25 -9.09
N GLY A 204 -22.86 -15.14 -8.23
CA GLY A 204 -22.27 -15.46 -6.92
C GLY A 204 -20.74 -15.64 -6.93
N LYS A 205 -20.08 -15.18 -5.86
CA LYS A 205 -18.63 -15.32 -5.73
C LYS A 205 -18.26 -16.81 -5.67
N SER A 206 -17.18 -17.18 -6.37
CA SER A 206 -16.67 -18.55 -6.30
C SER A 206 -16.20 -18.90 -4.89
N VAL A 207 -16.31 -20.18 -4.51
CA VAL A 207 -15.80 -20.71 -3.21
C VAL A 207 -14.33 -20.32 -2.98
N ARG A 208 -13.52 -20.24 -4.04
CA ARG A 208 -12.12 -19.79 -3.96
C ARG A 208 -12.00 -18.33 -3.55
N SER A 209 -12.84 -17.46 -4.11
CA SER A 209 -12.87 -16.03 -3.78
C SER A 209 -13.37 -15.81 -2.35
N LEU A 210 -14.37 -16.58 -1.91
CA LEU A 210 -14.87 -16.54 -0.54
C LEU A 210 -13.82 -17.05 0.46
N ALA A 211 -13.13 -18.15 0.15
CA ALA A 211 -12.04 -18.66 0.98
C ALA A 211 -10.92 -17.63 1.19
N MET A 212 -10.57 -16.88 0.14
CA MET A 212 -9.60 -15.78 0.23
C MET A 212 -10.14 -14.59 1.05
N GLN A 213 -11.40 -14.20 0.82
CA GLN A 213 -12.02 -13.05 1.47
C GLN A 213 -12.20 -13.26 2.98
N PHE A 214 -12.55 -14.48 3.41
CA PHE A 214 -12.76 -14.82 4.82
C PHE A 214 -11.53 -15.45 5.48
N ASN A 215 -10.41 -15.57 4.75
CA ASN A 215 -9.18 -16.22 5.20
C ASN A 215 -9.41 -17.63 5.80
N VAL A 216 -10.32 -18.40 5.21
CA VAL A 216 -10.65 -19.76 5.64
C VAL A 216 -10.37 -20.77 4.54
N SER A 217 -10.20 -22.03 4.93
CA SER A 217 -10.03 -23.11 3.95
C SER A 217 -11.29 -23.24 3.08
N ARG A 218 -11.12 -23.68 1.83
CA ARG A 218 -12.27 -23.99 0.94
C ARG A 218 -13.21 -25.00 1.57
N ARG A 219 -12.70 -25.98 2.32
CA ARG A 219 -13.51 -26.97 3.04
C ARG A 219 -14.42 -26.32 4.09
N THR A 220 -13.96 -25.25 4.73
CA THR A 220 -14.73 -24.51 5.72
C THR A 220 -15.88 -23.74 5.05
N VAL A 221 -15.61 -23.13 3.89
CA VAL A 221 -16.65 -22.48 3.06
C VAL A 221 -17.65 -23.51 2.53
N ASP A 222 -17.19 -24.65 2.02
CA ASP A 222 -18.06 -25.73 1.53
C ASP A 222 -18.94 -26.29 2.66
N ALA A 223 -18.40 -26.43 3.89
CA ALA A 223 -19.16 -26.85 5.05
C ALA A 223 -20.23 -25.82 5.47
N ALA A 224 -19.92 -24.52 5.41
CA ALA A 224 -20.89 -23.45 5.68
C ALA A 224 -22.01 -23.42 4.63
N LEU A 225 -21.66 -23.55 3.34
CA LEU A 225 -22.64 -23.63 2.26
C LEU A 225 -23.50 -24.90 2.34
N ALA A 226 -22.91 -26.04 2.70
CA ALA A 226 -23.63 -27.30 2.90
C ALA A 226 -24.59 -27.23 4.10
N ALA A 227 -24.17 -26.62 5.21
CA ALA A 227 -25.02 -26.39 6.38
C ALA A 227 -26.23 -25.50 6.05
N ALA A 228 -26.06 -24.54 5.15
CA ALA A 228 -27.12 -23.66 4.65
C ALA A 228 -27.95 -24.26 3.48
N GLY A 229 -27.69 -25.50 3.08
CA GLY A 229 -28.43 -26.18 2.01
C GLY A 229 -28.16 -25.65 0.59
N ALA A 230 -27.09 -24.87 0.38
CA ALA A 230 -26.72 -24.37 -0.93
C ALA A 230 -26.09 -25.50 -1.78
N LYS A 231 -26.69 -25.84 -2.92
CA LYS A 231 -26.11 -26.82 -3.86
C LYS A 231 -24.83 -26.24 -4.45
N VAL A 232 -23.69 -26.83 -4.07
CA VAL A 232 -22.37 -26.51 -4.65
C VAL A 232 -22.44 -26.73 -6.17
N ILE A 233 -22.34 -25.62 -6.92
CA ILE A 233 -22.20 -25.65 -8.38
C ILE A 233 -20.85 -26.30 -8.69
N THR A 234 -20.85 -27.60 -8.97
CA THR A 234 -19.65 -28.31 -9.40
C THR A 234 -19.34 -27.89 -10.84
N PRO A 235 -18.11 -27.43 -11.15
CA PRO A 235 -17.75 -27.15 -12.53
C PRO A 235 -17.79 -28.46 -13.33
N ARG A 236 -18.50 -28.44 -14.46
CA ARG A 236 -18.60 -29.55 -15.42
C ARG A 236 -17.20 -30.05 -15.78
N LYS A 237 -16.90 -31.28 -15.36
CA LYS A 237 -15.73 -32.05 -15.80
C LYS A 237 -15.97 -32.48 -17.25
N GLY A 238 -15.26 -31.91 -18.22
CA GLY A 238 -15.34 -32.39 -19.60
C GLY A 238 -14.84 -31.41 -20.66
N ALA A 239 -13.51 -31.33 -20.83
CA ALA A 239 -12.89 -31.05 -22.12
C ALA A 239 -11.41 -31.45 -22.06
N GLN A 240 -11.17 -32.76 -21.89
CA GLN A 240 -9.85 -33.35 -22.11
C GLN A 240 -9.92 -34.15 -23.41
N GLY A 241 -9.15 -33.71 -24.40
CA GLY A 241 -8.69 -34.54 -25.51
C GLY A 241 -9.49 -34.48 -26.81
N VAL A 242 -8.98 -33.71 -27.78
CA VAL A 242 -8.88 -34.22 -29.17
C VAL A 242 -7.51 -33.83 -29.72
N ARG A 243 -6.60 -34.82 -29.71
CA ARG A 243 -5.37 -34.82 -30.51
C ARG A 243 -5.61 -35.81 -31.65
N ARG A 244 -5.36 -35.34 -32.88
CA ARG A 244 -5.04 -36.07 -34.12
C ARG A 244 -6.13 -36.97 -34.75
N GLY A 245 -6.65 -36.50 -35.88
CA GLY A 245 -6.97 -37.33 -37.04
C GLY A 245 -6.26 -36.74 -38.27
N ARG A 246 -5.31 -37.48 -38.82
CA ARG A 246 -4.60 -37.21 -40.09
C ARG A 246 -5.08 -38.25 -41.10
N THR A 247 -4.98 -37.94 -42.39
CA THR A 247 -5.24 -38.74 -43.63
C THR A 247 -6.64 -38.57 -44.24
N ALA A 248 -6.86 -38.37 -45.54
CA ALA A 248 -5.95 -38.24 -46.70
C ALA A 248 -6.66 -37.58 -47.92
N THR A 249 -5.83 -36.95 -48.78
CA THR A 249 -5.86 -36.90 -50.26
C THR A 249 -7.14 -36.63 -51.07
N SER A 250 -7.10 -35.54 -51.87
CA SER A 250 -7.07 -35.54 -53.35
C SER A 250 -6.90 -34.09 -53.86
N LYS A 251 -5.83 -33.72 -54.60
CA LYS A 251 -5.77 -33.67 -56.09
C LYS A 251 -7.01 -32.91 -56.65
N THR A 252 -6.93 -31.77 -57.36
CA THR A 252 -6.24 -31.58 -58.65
C THR A 252 -6.43 -30.12 -59.13
N ALA A 253 -5.35 -29.53 -59.66
CA ALA A 253 -5.21 -28.62 -60.82
C ALA A 253 -5.85 -27.20 -60.92
N ARG A 254 -4.94 -26.30 -61.37
CA ARG A 254 -5.05 -25.35 -62.50
C ARG A 254 -5.71 -23.96 -62.32
N LYS A 255 -4.83 -22.95 -62.27
CA LYS A 255 -4.84 -21.69 -63.08
C LYS A 255 -5.32 -21.92 -64.53
N PRO A 256 -5.61 -20.89 -65.36
CA PRO A 256 -5.39 -19.42 -65.24
C PRO A 256 -6.71 -18.63 -65.55
N ALA A 257 -6.78 -17.30 -65.65
CA ALA A 257 -5.83 -16.23 -65.94
C ALA A 257 -6.21 -14.96 -65.18
#